data_AF-A0A8H5ZZN2-F1
#
_entry.id   AF-A0A8H5ZZN2-F1
#
_cell.length_a   1.000
_cell.length_b   1.000
_cell.length_c   1.000
_cell.angle_alpha   90.00
_cell.angle_beta   90.00
_cell.angle_gamma   90.00
#
_symmetry.space_group_name_H-M   'P 1'
#
loop_
_entity.id
_entity.type
_entity.pdbx_description
1 polymer ?
#
loop_
_entity_poly.entity_id
_entity_poly.type
_entity_poly.pdbx_seq_one_letter_code
_entity_poly.pdbx_strand_id
1 'polypeptide(L)'
;MSQTPSQQNAYACRQFIPTLHTTPYPAIDPSLTKHPSPYIVYIIGGHGAAGGELARSYARAGAVGIILTTRNLQSLETTAQEARTINRKATVLVTEYDITFNSSVEALARTTQATFNSHLNTVIVNSGIPGPIHRYYP
;
A
#
# COMPACT_ATOMS: atom_id res chain seq x y z
N MET A 1 -4.99 36.16 2.49
CA MET A 1 -3.66 35.81 1.96
C MET A 1 -3.83 35.46 0.49
N SER A 2 -3.03 36.05 -0.40
CA SER A 2 -3.07 35.72 -1.84
C SER A 2 -2.43 34.36 -2.09
N GLN A 3 -2.96 33.58 -3.05
CA GLN A 3 -2.38 32.29 -3.43
C GLN A 3 -0.96 32.45 -3.95
N THR A 4 -0.09 31.49 -3.64
CA THR A 4 1.24 31.43 -4.24
C THR A 4 1.14 31.00 -5.71
N PRO A 5 2.15 31.30 -6.55
CA PRO A 5 2.20 30.80 -7.93
C PRO A 5 2.09 29.27 -8.01
N SER A 6 2.65 28.52 -7.05
CA SER A 6 2.53 27.06 -6.97
C SER A 6 1.10 26.58 -6.73
N GLN A 7 0.32 27.30 -5.90
CA GLN A 7 -1.09 26.99 -5.66
C GLN A 7 -1.96 27.30 -6.88
N GLN A 8 -1.67 28.39 -7.59
CA GLN A 8 -2.36 28.74 -8.84
C GLN A 8 -2.07 27.75 -9.96
N ASN A 9 -0.81 27.33 -10.12
CA ASN A 9 -0.41 26.33 -11.13
C ASN A 9 -1.12 24.99 -10.91
N ALA A 10 -1.26 24.55 -9.67
CA ALA A 10 -2.00 23.31 -9.37
C ALA A 10 -3.48 23.39 -9.80
N TYR A 11 -4.11 24.56 -9.65
CA TYR A 11 -5.47 24.79 -10.10
C TYR A 11 -5.57 24.82 -11.63
N ALA A 12 -4.66 25.54 -12.31
CA ALA A 12 -4.58 25.59 -13.76
C ALA A 12 -4.38 24.20 -14.39
N CYS A 13 -3.50 23.37 -13.82
CA CYS A 13 -3.30 21.99 -14.27
C CYS A 13 -4.55 21.12 -14.11
N ARG A 14 -5.33 21.31 -13.03
CA ARG A 14 -6.56 20.54 -12.79
C ARG A 14 -7.72 20.93 -13.73
N GLN A 15 -7.67 22.12 -14.32
CA GLN A 15 -8.71 22.66 -15.21
C GLN A 15 -8.26 22.83 -16.67
N PHE A 16 -7.08 22.31 -17.02
CA PHE A 16 -6.53 22.44 -18.37
C PHE A 16 -7.37 21.70 -19.44
N ILE A 17 -8.07 20.62 -19.06
CA ILE A 17 -8.98 19.87 -19.93
C ILE A 17 -10.41 19.88 -19.36
N PRO A 18 -11.45 19.87 -20.22
CA PRO A 18 -12.84 19.93 -19.78
C PRO A 18 -13.32 18.65 -19.09
N THR A 19 -12.71 17.51 -19.39
CA THR A 19 -13.10 16.21 -18.85
C THR A 19 -12.05 15.73 -17.86
N LEU A 20 -12.45 15.56 -16.59
CA LEU A 20 -11.60 14.98 -15.55
C LEU A 20 -11.99 13.52 -15.32
N HIS A 21 -11.07 12.59 -15.57
CA HIS A 21 -11.27 11.17 -15.30
C HIS A 21 -10.88 10.84 -13.85
N THR A 22 -11.84 10.88 -12.92
CA THR A 22 -11.62 10.62 -11.48
C THR A 22 -12.05 9.23 -11.03
N THR A 23 -12.74 8.48 -11.89
CA THR A 23 -13.23 7.14 -11.58
C THR A 23 -12.29 6.08 -12.16
N PRO A 24 -11.88 5.06 -11.39
CA PRO A 24 -11.14 3.92 -11.91
C PRO A 24 -11.92 3.21 -13.03
N TYR A 25 -11.21 2.74 -14.06
CA TYR A 25 -11.83 1.96 -15.13
C TYR A 25 -12.32 0.60 -14.60
N PRO A 26 -13.45 0.05 -15.10
CA PRO A 26 -13.93 -1.27 -14.67
C PRO A 26 -12.90 -2.39 -14.83
N ALA A 27 -12.01 -2.29 -15.81
CA ALA A 27 -10.96 -3.28 -16.08
C ALA A 27 -9.92 -3.43 -14.94
N ILE A 28 -9.82 -2.44 -14.05
CA ILE A 28 -8.90 -2.47 -12.89
C ILE A 28 -9.66 -2.59 -11.56
N ASP A 29 -10.95 -2.91 -11.59
CA ASP A 29 -11.72 -3.16 -10.37
C ASP A 29 -11.18 -4.42 -9.67
N PRO A 30 -10.63 -4.29 -8.44
CA PRO A 30 -10.03 -5.41 -7.74
C PRO A 30 -11.04 -6.50 -7.38
N SER A 31 -12.33 -6.20 -7.30
CA SER A 31 -13.37 -7.20 -7.02
C SER A 31 -13.64 -8.16 -8.19
N LEU A 32 -13.22 -7.78 -9.40
CA LEU A 32 -13.35 -8.61 -10.61
C LEU A 32 -12.11 -9.50 -10.84
N THR A 33 -11.01 -9.25 -10.12
CA THR A 33 -9.78 -10.03 -10.21
C THR A 33 -9.95 -11.40 -9.56
N LYS A 34 -9.49 -12.45 -10.24
CA LYS A 34 -9.44 -13.82 -9.72
C LYS A 34 -8.01 -14.28 -9.56
N HIS A 35 -7.52 -14.25 -8.33
CA HIS A 35 -6.22 -14.84 -8.01
C HIS A 35 -6.33 -16.36 -7.79
N PRO A 36 -5.27 -17.13 -8.09
CA PRO A 36 -5.19 -18.51 -7.64
C PRO A 36 -5.21 -18.56 -6.11
N SER A 37 -5.92 -19.52 -5.52
CA SER A 37 -5.99 -19.68 -4.07
C SER A 37 -5.04 -20.80 -3.62
N PRO A 38 -4.23 -20.61 -2.57
CA PRO A 38 -4.11 -19.40 -1.75
C PRO A 38 -3.37 -18.26 -2.47
N TYR A 39 -3.77 -17.02 -2.21
CA TYR A 39 -3.03 -15.83 -2.65
C TYR A 39 -2.61 -14.96 -1.46
N ILE A 40 -1.32 -14.69 -1.35
CA ILE A 40 -0.68 -14.06 -0.22
C ILE A 40 0.20 -12.92 -0.73
N VAL A 41 -0.08 -11.71 -0.24
CA VAL A 41 0.62 -10.48 -0.64
C VAL A 41 1.37 -9.88 0.53
N TYR A 42 2.57 -9.39 0.26
CA TYR A 42 3.37 -8.60 1.18
C TYR A 42 3.51 -7.17 0.69
N ILE A 43 3.12 -6.18 1.51
CA ILE A 43 3.11 -4.76 1.16
C ILE A 43 4.02 -3.99 2.11
N ILE A 44 5.14 -3.51 1.57
CA ILE A 44 6.08 -2.62 2.25
C ILE A 44 5.56 -1.19 2.12
N GLY A 45 5.22 -0.58 3.26
CA GLY A 45 4.58 0.73 3.30
C GLY A 45 3.07 0.63 3.13
N GLY A 46 2.41 -0.28 3.85
CA GLY A 46 0.96 -0.53 3.79
C GLY A 46 0.06 0.56 4.39
N HIS A 47 0.52 1.80 4.48
CA HIS A 47 -0.25 2.92 5.02
C HIS A 47 -0.41 4.06 4.00
N GLY A 48 -1.19 5.07 4.35
CA GLY A 48 -1.44 6.23 3.49
C GLY A 48 -2.33 5.91 2.28
N ALA A 49 -2.38 6.83 1.32
CA ALA A 49 -3.29 6.72 0.19
C ALA A 49 -3.00 5.49 -0.69
N ALA A 50 -1.76 5.35 -1.15
CA ALA A 50 -1.37 4.25 -2.04
C ALA A 50 -1.27 2.90 -1.30
N GLY A 51 -0.49 2.85 -0.21
CA GLY A 51 -0.29 1.62 0.56
C GLY A 51 -1.58 1.04 1.14
N GLY A 52 -2.45 1.93 1.64
CA GLY A 52 -3.75 1.53 2.14
C GLY A 52 -4.67 0.98 1.05
N GLU A 53 -4.75 1.64 -0.11
CA GLU A 53 -5.59 1.13 -1.21
C GLU A 53 -5.05 -0.18 -1.79
N LEU A 54 -3.73 -0.40 -1.80
CA LEU A 54 -3.18 -1.70 -2.18
C LEU A 54 -3.70 -2.81 -1.26
N ALA A 55 -3.62 -2.61 0.06
CA ALA A 55 -4.14 -3.58 1.03
C ALA A 55 -5.63 -3.85 0.85
N ARG A 56 -6.44 -2.79 0.71
CA ARG A 56 -7.89 -2.90 0.46
C ARG A 56 -8.19 -3.60 -0.85
N SER A 57 -7.42 -3.34 -1.91
CA SER A 57 -7.59 -3.94 -3.22
C SER A 57 -7.28 -5.44 -3.21
N TYR A 58 -6.19 -5.87 -2.59
CA TYR A 58 -5.90 -7.30 -2.44
C TYR A 58 -6.91 -8.02 -1.54
N ALA A 59 -7.44 -7.34 -0.51
CA ALA A 59 -8.54 -7.88 0.28
C ALA A 59 -9.80 -8.08 -0.58
N ARG A 60 -10.19 -7.09 -1.42
CA ARG A 60 -11.33 -7.19 -2.35
C ARG A 60 -11.11 -8.29 -3.40
N ALA A 61 -9.87 -8.48 -3.86
CA ALA A 61 -9.49 -9.52 -4.82
C ALA A 61 -9.40 -10.94 -4.20
N GLY A 62 -9.73 -11.08 -2.91
CA GLY A 62 -9.82 -12.38 -2.25
C GLY A 62 -8.49 -12.97 -1.78
N ALA A 63 -7.44 -12.14 -1.61
CA ALA A 63 -6.19 -12.61 -1.00
C ALA A 63 -6.47 -13.20 0.40
N VAL A 64 -5.95 -14.39 0.66
CA VAL A 64 -6.13 -15.12 1.93
C VAL A 64 -5.08 -14.71 2.97
N GLY A 65 -3.97 -14.13 2.53
CA GLY A 65 -2.94 -13.56 3.40
C GLY A 65 -2.55 -12.16 2.94
N ILE A 66 -2.52 -11.22 3.88
CA ILE A 66 -2.08 -9.83 3.63
C ILE A 66 -1.09 -9.45 4.73
N ILE A 67 0.16 -9.23 4.35
CA ILE A 67 1.22 -8.81 5.25
C ILE A 67 1.48 -7.32 5.01
N LEU A 68 1.30 -6.50 6.04
CA LEU A 68 1.49 -5.06 5.99
C LEU A 68 2.69 -4.68 6.85
N THR A 69 3.60 -3.88 6.29
CA THR A 69 4.76 -3.41 7.05
C THR A 69 5.07 -1.94 6.87
N THR A 70 5.71 -1.40 7.89
CA THR A 70 6.21 -0.02 7.97
C THR A 70 7.15 0.09 9.18
N ARG A 71 7.80 1.24 9.32
CA ARG A 71 8.60 1.60 10.51
C ARG A 71 7.76 2.05 11.70
N ASN A 72 6.52 2.52 11.47
CA ASN A 72 5.61 2.95 12.53
C ASN A 72 4.32 2.11 12.52
N LEU A 73 4.25 1.09 13.38
CA LEU A 73 3.13 0.15 13.44
C LEU A 73 1.76 0.81 13.59
N GLN A 74 1.67 1.89 14.38
CA GLN A 74 0.40 2.56 14.64
C GLN A 74 -0.24 3.11 13.35
N SER A 75 0.58 3.41 12.34
CA SER A 75 0.07 3.85 11.03
C SER A 75 -0.63 2.75 10.21
N LEU A 76 -0.50 1.48 10.59
CA LEU A 76 -1.12 0.35 9.91
C LEU A 76 -2.45 -0.11 10.50
N GLU A 77 -2.78 0.28 11.73
CA GLU A 77 -3.97 -0.22 12.43
C GLU A 77 -5.25 0.00 11.62
N THR A 78 -5.41 1.20 11.08
CA THR A 78 -6.58 1.54 10.25
C THR A 78 -6.64 0.66 9.00
N THR A 79 -5.54 0.57 8.24
CA THR A 79 -5.48 -0.25 7.03
C THR A 79 -5.75 -1.73 7.33
N ALA A 80 -5.16 -2.26 8.41
CA ALA A 80 -5.32 -3.66 8.78
C ALA A 80 -6.77 -3.96 9.15
N GLN A 81 -7.43 -3.07 9.89
CA GLN A 81 -8.83 -3.22 10.26
C GLN A 81 -9.75 -3.16 9.04
N GLU A 82 -9.49 -2.24 8.11
CA GLU A 82 -10.24 -2.16 6.85
C GLU A 82 -10.07 -3.42 6.00
N ALA A 83 -8.84 -3.92 5.85
CA ALA A 83 -8.56 -5.14 5.11
C ALA A 83 -9.29 -6.36 5.70
N ARG A 84 -9.27 -6.52 7.04
CA ARG A 84 -10.04 -7.56 7.76
C ARG A 84 -11.54 -7.39 7.58
N THR A 85 -12.03 -6.16 7.53
CA THR A 85 -13.46 -5.87 7.32
C THR A 85 -13.90 -6.26 5.92
N ILE A 86 -13.08 -5.95 4.91
CA ILE A 86 -13.32 -6.28 3.50
C ILE A 86 -13.28 -7.80 3.29
N ASN A 87 -12.26 -8.48 3.81
CA ASN A 87 -12.12 -9.93 3.72
C ASN A 87 -11.94 -10.56 5.11
N ARG A 88 -13.05 -10.95 5.73
CA ARG A 88 -13.08 -11.57 7.07
C ARG A 88 -12.39 -12.94 7.15
N LYS A 89 -12.10 -13.56 5.99
CA LYS A 89 -11.40 -14.84 5.91
C LYS A 89 -9.89 -14.67 5.77
N ALA A 90 -9.41 -13.46 5.46
CA ALA A 90 -7.99 -13.20 5.29
C ALA A 90 -7.27 -13.14 6.64
N THR A 91 -6.09 -13.74 6.70
CA THR A 91 -5.13 -13.49 7.77
C THR A 91 -4.36 -12.21 7.44
N VAL A 92 -4.61 -11.16 8.23
CA VAL A 92 -3.92 -9.87 8.09
C VAL A 92 -2.85 -9.72 9.17
N LEU A 93 -1.58 -9.73 8.76
CA LEU A 93 -0.43 -9.55 9.61
C LEU A 93 0.09 -8.11 9.52
N VAL A 94 0.47 -7.55 10.65
CA VAL A 94 1.11 -6.24 10.77
C VAL A 94 2.47 -6.47 11.41
N THR A 95 3.55 -6.08 10.74
CA THR A 95 4.89 -6.23 11.30
C THR A 95 5.69 -4.94 11.14
N GLU A 96 6.55 -4.68 12.11
CA GLU A 96 7.53 -3.61 11.99
C GLU A 96 8.60 -4.09 11.03
N TYR A 97 8.99 -3.22 10.09
CA TYR A 97 9.99 -3.56 9.09
C TYR A 97 10.73 -2.31 8.66
N ASP A 98 12.06 -2.38 8.69
CA ASP A 98 12.93 -1.37 8.14
C ASP A 98 13.83 -2.00 7.08
N ILE A 99 13.67 -1.54 5.84
CA ILE A 99 14.40 -2.03 4.66
C ILE A 99 15.93 -1.89 4.80
N THR A 100 16.42 -1.10 5.76
CA THR A 100 17.84 -0.87 5.97
C THR A 100 18.53 -1.96 6.79
N PHE A 101 17.77 -2.88 7.41
CA PHE A 101 18.32 -3.98 8.21
C PHE A 101 18.00 -5.35 7.59
N ASN A 102 19.04 -6.15 7.31
CA ASN A 102 18.88 -7.52 6.80
C ASN A 102 18.07 -8.42 7.74
N SER A 103 18.14 -8.19 9.05
CA SER A 103 17.35 -8.93 10.05
C SER A 103 15.85 -8.79 9.84
N SER A 104 15.37 -7.67 9.26
CA SER A 104 13.96 -7.49 8.93
C SER A 104 13.52 -8.44 7.81
N VAL A 105 14.39 -8.70 6.81
CA VAL A 105 14.13 -9.66 5.73
C VAL A 105 14.02 -11.08 6.29
N GLU A 106 14.93 -11.46 7.20
CA GLU A 106 14.91 -12.76 7.85
C GLU A 106 13.65 -12.96 8.69
N ALA A 107 13.24 -11.93 9.44
CA ALA A 107 12.02 -11.95 10.23
C ALA A 107 10.78 -12.19 9.34
N LEU A 108 10.69 -11.49 8.19
CA LEU A 108 9.61 -11.72 7.22
C LEU A 108 9.58 -13.17 6.73
N ALA A 109 10.74 -13.73 6.37
CA ALA A 109 10.82 -15.11 5.89
C ALA A 109 10.33 -16.09 6.96
N ARG A 110 10.73 -15.90 8.23
CA ARG A 110 10.28 -16.71 9.37
C ARG A 110 8.78 -16.57 9.61
N THR A 111 8.24 -15.36 9.59
CA THR A 111 6.80 -15.11 9.78
C THR A 111 5.97 -15.72 8.65
N THR A 112 6.44 -15.62 7.41
CA THR A 112 5.79 -16.22 6.23
C THR A 112 5.83 -17.74 6.30
N GLN A 113 6.96 -18.32 6.70
CA GLN A 113 7.07 -19.76 6.93
C GLN A 113 6.07 -20.23 7.99
N ALA A 114 6.03 -19.57 9.15
CA ALA A 114 5.18 -19.96 10.27
C ALA A 114 3.69 -19.78 10.01
N THR A 115 3.29 -18.72 9.29
CA THR A 115 1.87 -18.38 9.12
C THR A 115 1.27 -18.94 7.84
N PHE A 116 2.08 -19.02 6.78
CA PHE A 116 1.61 -19.29 5.42
C PHE A 116 2.32 -20.48 4.77
N ASN A 117 2.99 -21.34 5.56
CA ASN A 117 3.72 -22.51 5.08
C ASN A 117 4.70 -22.18 3.95
N SER A 118 5.42 -21.06 4.09
CA SER A 118 6.39 -20.52 3.12
C SER A 118 5.78 -20.11 1.77
N HIS A 119 4.46 -19.93 1.69
CA HIS A 119 3.81 -19.42 0.49
C HIS A 119 3.78 -17.90 0.48
N LEU A 120 4.23 -17.29 -0.62
CA LEU A 120 4.14 -15.86 -0.87
C LEU A 120 4.06 -15.63 -2.38
N ASN A 121 3.02 -14.93 -2.84
CA ASN A 121 2.77 -14.76 -4.27
C ASN A 121 3.31 -13.44 -4.80
N THR A 122 3.27 -12.38 -3.99
CA THR A 122 3.66 -11.03 -4.44
C THR A 122 4.25 -10.21 -3.31
N VAL A 123 5.31 -9.48 -3.64
CA VAL A 123 5.92 -8.46 -2.78
C VAL A 123 5.78 -7.11 -3.46
N ILE A 124 5.25 -6.13 -2.74
CA ILE A 124 5.04 -4.77 -3.22
C ILE A 124 5.94 -3.83 -2.43
N VAL A 125 6.92 -3.27 -3.13
CA VAL A 125 7.84 -2.27 -2.58
C VAL A 125 7.26 -0.88 -2.83
N ASN A 126 6.32 -0.45 -1.97
CA ASN A 126 5.69 0.86 -2.09
C ASN A 126 6.42 1.94 -1.27
N SER A 127 7.07 1.58 -0.17
CA SER A 127 7.84 2.54 0.64
C SER A 127 8.96 3.20 -0.16
N GLY A 128 9.09 4.52 0.00
CA GLY A 128 10.19 5.31 -0.55
C GLY A 128 10.60 6.43 0.41
N ILE A 129 11.86 6.84 0.34
CA ILE A 129 12.40 8.01 1.03
C ILE A 129 12.78 9.01 -0.06
N PRO A 130 12.31 10.28 0.00
CA PRO A 130 12.51 11.25 -1.08
C PRO A 130 13.96 11.73 -1.27
N GLY A 131 14.95 11.13 -0.60
CA GLY A 131 16.34 11.56 -0.61
C GLY A 131 16.54 12.95 0.03
N PRO A 132 17.79 13.46 0.07
CA PRO A 132 18.05 14.82 0.52
C PRO A 132 17.36 15.82 -0.42
N ILE A 133 16.42 16.58 0.13
CA ILE A 133 15.79 17.70 -0.58
C ILE A 133 16.73 18.90 -0.41
N HIS A 134 17.56 19.16 -1.42
CA HIS A 134 18.33 20.40 -1.47
C HIS A 134 17.38 21.59 -1.54
N ARG A 135 17.28 22.35 -0.45
CA ARG A 135 16.68 23.68 -0.50
C ARG A 135 17.62 24.59 -1.27
N TYR A 136 17.27 24.90 -2.50
CA TYR A 136 17.80 26.11 -3.15
C TYR A 136 17.29 27.30 -2.34
N TYR A 137 18.19 27.90 -1.54
CA TYR A 137 17.98 29.25 -1.04
C TYR A 137 18.51 30.23 -2.11
N PRO A 138 17.76 31.29 -2.44
CA PRO A 138 18.27 32.40 -3.24
C PRO A 138 19.38 33.17 -2.50
#